data_AF-K0SUT7-F1
#
_entry.id   AF-K0SUT7-F1
#
_cell.length_a   1.000
_cell.length_b   1.000
_cell.length_c   1.000
_cell.angle_alpha   90.00
_cell.angle_beta   90.00
_cell.angle_gamma   90.00
#
_symmetry.space_group_name_H-M   'P 1'
#
loop_
_entity.id
_entity.type
_entity.pdbx_description
1 polymer ?
#
loop_
_entity_poly.entity_id
_entity_poly.type
_entity_poly.pdbx_seq_one_letter_code
_entity_poly.pdbx_strand_id
1 'polypeptide(L)'
;RRAGGARAEEGGAPPPSPPAMQSVSTSLGKRPERRSKMSRMRQRVAARLKESQNTAAALTTFQEVDMGNFMEMRARHKDEFAKIHGVKLGFMSVFVKAATAALQEVPSINAYIDNETQEVVYRDYCDISVAVASPNGLVVPVLRNTEFMTFADVERTIALFGQKARDGTLALDDMAGGTFTISNGGVFGSLMGTPIINQPQSAILGMHATKMRAVVDEKGNVVARPMMYLALTYDHRLIDGREGVTVPQERGGQDHRPGEVGV
;
A
#
# COMPACT_ATOMS: atom_id res chain seq x y z
N ARG A 1 -15.71 76.75 51.06
CA ARG A 1 -15.21 75.34 51.00
C ARG A 1 -14.11 75.30 49.94
N ARG A 2 -12.99 74.64 50.26
CA ARG A 2 -11.66 74.73 49.62
C ARG A 2 -11.62 74.24 48.16
N ALA A 3 -10.61 74.77 47.46
CA ALA A 3 -10.07 74.35 46.17
C ALA A 3 -9.22 73.06 46.23
N GLY A 4 -8.91 72.50 45.05
CA GLY A 4 -7.92 71.46 44.78
C GLY A 4 -8.53 70.30 43.98
N GLY A 5 -7.99 69.78 42.88
CA GLY A 5 -6.74 70.00 42.15
C GLY A 5 -6.67 68.92 41.06
N ALA A 6 -6.11 69.24 39.90
CA ALA A 6 -5.89 68.30 38.80
C ALA A 6 -4.76 67.30 39.11
N ARG A 7 -4.91 66.05 38.64
CA ARG A 7 -3.77 65.18 38.30
C ARG A 7 -4.17 64.21 37.20
N ALA A 8 -3.38 64.19 36.14
CA ALA A 8 -3.36 63.19 35.09
C ALA A 8 -2.63 61.93 35.58
N GLU A 9 -3.07 60.77 35.13
CA GLU A 9 -2.25 59.55 35.06
C GLU A 9 -2.41 58.91 33.67
N GLU A 10 -1.25 58.67 33.05
CA GLU A 10 -1.03 57.93 31.82
C GLU A 10 -1.21 56.42 32.03
N GLY A 11 -1.58 55.71 30.97
CA GLY A 11 -1.38 54.26 30.85
C GLY A 11 -2.22 53.69 29.70
N GLY A 12 -1.71 52.94 28.73
CA GLY A 12 -0.37 52.50 28.35
C GLY A 12 -0.55 51.75 27.03
N ALA A 13 0.36 51.95 26.07
CA ALA A 13 0.24 51.36 24.73
C ALA A 13 0.32 49.82 24.76
N PRO A 14 -0.40 49.10 23.86
CA PRO A 14 -0.36 47.65 23.80
C PRO A 14 1.04 47.12 23.46
N PRO A 15 1.43 45.93 23.96
CA PRO A 15 2.78 45.40 23.82
C PRO A 15 3.12 45.08 22.35
N PRO A 16 4.40 45.22 21.96
CA PRO A 16 4.83 44.96 20.58
C PRO A 16 4.72 43.48 20.22
N SER A 17 4.23 43.22 19.00
CA SER A 17 4.19 41.88 18.42
C SER A 17 5.61 41.30 18.26
N PRO A 18 5.81 39.99 18.47
CA PRO A 18 7.12 39.37 18.35
C PRO A 18 7.66 39.51 16.90
N PRO A 19 8.98 39.74 16.73
CA PRO A 19 9.56 39.96 15.42
C PRO A 19 9.39 38.70 14.56
N ALA A 20 8.88 38.91 13.33
CA ALA A 20 8.84 37.86 12.32
C ALA A 20 10.26 37.34 12.10
N MET A 21 10.49 36.05 12.39
CA MET A 21 11.75 35.39 12.11
C MET A 21 12.04 35.52 10.61
N GLN A 22 13.05 36.33 10.28
CA GLN A 22 13.55 36.47 8.92
C GLN A 22 14.05 35.10 8.45
N SER A 23 13.43 34.57 7.41
CA SER A 23 13.93 33.38 6.73
C SER A 23 15.34 33.67 6.23
N VAL A 24 16.32 32.92 6.74
CA VAL A 24 17.70 32.97 6.26
C VAL A 24 17.69 32.53 4.80
N SER A 25 17.67 33.48 3.87
CA SER A 25 17.93 33.20 2.46
C SER A 25 19.44 33.04 2.31
N THR A 26 19.92 31.80 2.34
CA THR A 26 21.28 31.50 1.92
C THR A 26 21.39 31.88 0.45
N SER A 27 22.09 32.99 0.18
CA SER A 27 22.26 33.54 -1.16
C SER A 27 23.23 32.69 -1.99
N LEU A 28 22.78 31.52 -2.43
CA LEU A 28 23.33 30.87 -3.63
C LEU A 28 22.78 31.69 -4.82
N GLY A 29 23.61 32.57 -5.36
CA GLY A 29 23.22 33.69 -6.23
C GLY A 29 22.02 33.45 -7.17
N LYS A 30 21.03 34.35 -7.11
CA LYS A 30 19.92 34.61 -8.06
C LYS A 30 19.38 33.41 -8.90
N ARG A 31 19.40 32.18 -8.39
CA ARG A 31 18.66 31.07 -8.99
C ARG A 31 17.21 31.18 -8.51
N PRO A 32 16.20 31.21 -9.40
CA PRO A 32 14.82 31.36 -8.98
C PRO A 32 14.36 30.13 -8.20
N GLU A 33 13.96 30.33 -6.94
CA GLU A 33 13.30 29.32 -6.11
C GLU A 33 11.79 29.60 -6.06
N ARG A 34 10.96 28.58 -6.30
CA ARG A 34 9.51 28.67 -6.09
C ARG A 34 9.10 27.89 -4.85
N ARG A 35 8.47 28.57 -3.90
CA ARG A 35 7.93 27.98 -2.66
C ARG A 35 6.43 27.76 -2.79
N SER A 36 5.93 26.63 -2.31
CA SER A 36 4.50 26.35 -2.22
C SER A 36 4.19 25.65 -0.89
N LYS A 37 3.11 26.08 -0.21
CA LYS A 37 2.70 25.50 1.07
C LYS A 37 2.00 24.17 0.81
N MET A 38 2.35 23.14 1.57
CA MET A 38 1.65 21.85 1.50
C MET A 38 0.21 21.97 2.01
N SER A 39 -0.72 21.27 1.38
CA SER A 39 -2.09 21.11 1.92
C SER A 39 -2.08 20.34 3.24
N ARG A 40 -3.10 20.52 4.08
CA ARG A 40 -3.22 19.80 5.37
C ARG A 40 -3.21 18.28 5.19
N MET A 41 -3.90 17.79 4.15
CA MET A 41 -3.92 16.38 3.80
C MET A 41 -2.51 15.86 3.45
N ARG A 42 -1.75 16.60 2.61
CA ARG A 42 -0.40 16.22 2.24
C ARG A 42 0.55 16.22 3.44
N GLN A 43 0.42 17.18 4.35
CA GLN A 43 1.20 17.20 5.60
C GLN A 43 0.91 15.98 6.47
N ARG A 44 -0.37 15.58 6.60
CA ARG A 44 -0.76 14.40 7.38
C ARG A 44 -0.24 13.10 6.77
N VAL A 45 -0.34 12.94 5.44
CA VAL A 45 0.22 11.78 4.74
C VAL A 45 1.74 11.72 4.93
N ALA A 46 2.45 12.85 4.79
CA ALA A 46 3.89 12.91 5.00
C ALA A 46 4.30 12.50 6.42
N ALA A 47 3.56 12.97 7.44
CA ALA A 47 3.80 12.57 8.82
C ALA A 47 3.58 11.06 9.03
N ARG A 48 2.49 10.50 8.52
CA ARG A 48 2.18 9.06 8.61
C ARG A 48 3.20 8.17 7.91
N LEU A 49 3.65 8.56 6.71
CA LEU A 49 4.68 7.80 5.99
C LEU A 49 6.01 7.79 6.75
N LYS A 50 6.39 8.93 7.35
CA LYS A 50 7.64 9.01 8.11
C LYS A 50 7.54 8.27 9.44
N GLU A 51 6.39 8.32 10.10
CA GLU A 51 6.08 7.52 11.28
C GLU A 51 6.26 6.03 10.99
N SER A 52 5.69 5.51 9.90
CA SER A 52 5.88 4.09 9.53
C SER A 52 7.34 3.70 9.36
N GLN A 53 8.17 4.55 8.76
CA GLN A 53 9.59 4.26 8.56
C GLN A 53 10.40 4.30 9.85
N ASN A 54 10.02 5.16 10.80
CA ASN A 54 10.72 5.28 12.06
C ASN A 54 10.31 4.15 13.04
N THR A 55 9.07 3.67 12.92
CA THR A 55 8.54 2.59 13.77
C THR A 55 8.99 1.21 13.30
N ALA A 56 8.81 0.90 12.01
CA ALA A 56 9.12 -0.42 11.48
C ALA A 56 10.61 -0.58 11.16
N ALA A 57 11.20 -1.74 11.48
CA ALA A 57 12.49 -2.13 10.93
C ALA A 57 12.28 -2.70 9.51
N ALA A 58 11.91 -1.83 8.57
CA ALA A 58 11.45 -2.25 7.26
C ALA A 58 12.57 -2.83 6.40
N LEU A 59 12.39 -4.08 5.95
CA LEU A 59 13.18 -4.70 4.89
C LEU A 59 12.29 -5.02 3.69
N THR A 60 12.88 -5.02 2.49
CA THR A 60 12.19 -5.45 1.27
C THR A 60 12.94 -6.62 0.65
N THR A 61 12.23 -7.72 0.41
CA THR A 61 12.71 -8.83 -0.44
C THR A 61 12.02 -8.77 -1.80
N PHE A 62 12.72 -9.23 -2.83
CA PHE A 62 12.24 -9.23 -4.20
C PHE A 62 12.22 -10.64 -4.75
N GLN A 63 11.14 -10.98 -5.44
CA GLN A 63 11.03 -12.22 -6.20
C GLN A 63 10.52 -11.92 -7.61
N GLU A 64 10.84 -12.81 -8.54
CA GLU A 64 10.27 -12.82 -9.86
C GLU A 64 9.26 -13.96 -9.99
N VAL A 65 8.18 -13.70 -10.73
CA VAL A 65 7.12 -14.67 -10.97
C VAL A 65 6.85 -14.73 -12.46
N ASP A 66 6.83 -15.95 -13.01
CA ASP A 66 6.38 -16.20 -14.37
C ASP A 66 4.86 -16.13 -14.43
N MET A 67 4.34 -15.15 -15.16
CA MET A 67 2.91 -14.93 -15.32
C MET A 67 2.30 -15.74 -16.48
N GLY A 68 3.07 -16.57 -17.17
CA GLY A 68 2.68 -17.26 -18.41
C GLY A 68 1.41 -18.09 -18.23
N ASN A 69 1.44 -19.04 -17.29
CA ASN A 69 0.30 -19.90 -16.99
C ASN A 69 -0.95 -19.10 -16.60
N PHE A 70 -0.77 -18.04 -15.80
CA PHE A 70 -1.87 -17.16 -15.41
C PHE A 70 -2.45 -16.41 -16.61
N MET A 71 -1.60 -15.88 -17.49
CA MET A 71 -2.03 -15.17 -18.70
C MET A 71 -2.80 -16.08 -19.65
N GLU A 72 -2.37 -17.34 -19.80
CA GLU A 72 -3.07 -18.35 -20.61
C GLU A 72 -4.43 -18.76 -20.00
N MET A 73 -4.47 -19.01 -18.69
CA MET A 73 -5.71 -19.29 -17.96
C MET A 73 -6.69 -18.12 -18.12
N ARG A 74 -6.21 -16.88 -17.92
CA ARG A 74 -7.03 -15.68 -18.08
C ARG A 74 -7.52 -15.52 -19.52
N ALA A 75 -6.68 -15.79 -20.52
CA ALA A 75 -7.07 -15.70 -21.92
C ALA A 75 -8.20 -16.66 -22.27
N ARG A 76 -8.18 -17.88 -21.70
CA ARG A 76 -9.21 -18.91 -21.91
C ARG A 76 -10.54 -18.59 -21.22
N HIS A 77 -10.51 -18.06 -20.00
CA HIS A 77 -11.72 -17.97 -19.16
C HIS A 77 -12.30 -16.55 -19.02
N LYS A 78 -11.59 -15.48 -19.42
CA LYS A 78 -12.02 -14.08 -19.17
C LYS A 78 -13.43 -13.75 -19.70
N ASP A 79 -13.81 -14.29 -20.85
CA ASP A 79 -15.06 -13.90 -21.53
C ASP A 79 -16.26 -14.65 -20.94
N GLU A 80 -16.08 -15.93 -20.64
CA GLU A 80 -17.05 -16.73 -19.90
C GLU A 80 -17.26 -16.20 -18.48
N PHE A 81 -16.16 -15.91 -17.77
CA PHE A 81 -16.21 -15.32 -16.42
C PHE A 81 -16.98 -14.00 -16.40
N ALA A 82 -16.73 -13.12 -17.38
CA ALA A 82 -17.46 -11.86 -17.51
C ALA A 82 -18.95 -12.08 -17.80
N LYS A 83 -19.29 -13.09 -18.61
CA LYS A 83 -20.67 -13.44 -18.94
C LYS A 83 -21.43 -13.98 -17.73
N ILE A 84 -20.80 -14.82 -16.91
CA ILE A 84 -21.44 -15.46 -15.75
C ILE A 84 -21.55 -14.47 -14.57
N HIS A 85 -20.48 -13.74 -14.26
CA HIS A 85 -20.39 -12.96 -13.02
C HIS A 85 -20.62 -11.46 -13.19
N GLY A 86 -20.70 -10.96 -14.44
CA GLY A 86 -20.89 -9.55 -14.75
C GLY A 86 -19.67 -8.67 -14.46
N VAL A 87 -18.51 -9.25 -14.18
CA VAL A 87 -17.26 -8.55 -13.86
C VAL A 87 -16.08 -9.17 -14.62
N LYS A 88 -15.10 -8.35 -15.00
CA LYS A 88 -13.92 -8.83 -15.75
C LYS A 88 -13.00 -9.63 -14.85
N LEU A 89 -12.45 -10.72 -15.37
CA LEU A 89 -11.36 -11.45 -14.71
C LEU A 89 -10.08 -10.60 -14.72
N GLY A 90 -9.74 -10.04 -13.57
CA GLY A 90 -8.57 -9.21 -13.34
C GLY A 90 -7.36 -10.03 -12.89
N PHE A 91 -6.27 -9.32 -12.61
CA PHE A 91 -5.07 -9.90 -11.99
C PHE A 91 -5.23 -9.93 -10.47
N MET A 92 -5.93 -8.93 -9.91
CA MET A 92 -5.97 -8.68 -8.48
C MET A 92 -6.60 -9.83 -7.71
N SER A 93 -7.66 -10.45 -8.21
CA SER A 93 -8.29 -11.59 -7.52
C SER A 93 -7.34 -12.75 -7.27
N VAL A 94 -6.43 -13.05 -8.21
CA VAL A 94 -5.42 -14.09 -8.01
C VAL A 94 -4.41 -13.69 -6.94
N PHE A 95 -3.90 -12.45 -6.97
CA PHE A 95 -2.94 -12.00 -5.96
C PHE A 95 -3.56 -11.84 -4.58
N VAL A 96 -4.82 -11.40 -4.50
CA VAL A 96 -5.58 -11.33 -3.24
C VAL A 96 -5.75 -12.75 -2.68
N LYS A 97 -6.27 -13.71 -3.45
CA LYS A 97 -6.46 -15.09 -2.97
C LYS A 97 -5.13 -15.79 -2.62
N ALA A 98 -4.07 -15.55 -3.40
CA ALA A 98 -2.74 -16.07 -3.10
C ALA A 98 -2.18 -15.47 -1.80
N ALA A 99 -2.32 -14.16 -1.60
CA ALA A 99 -1.91 -13.49 -0.37
C ALA A 99 -2.73 -14.00 0.83
N THR A 100 -4.06 -14.08 0.72
CA THR A 100 -4.92 -14.64 1.78
C THR A 100 -4.45 -16.01 2.23
N ALA A 101 -4.18 -16.91 1.28
CA ALA A 101 -3.73 -18.26 1.62
C ALA A 101 -2.35 -18.25 2.29
N ALA A 102 -1.41 -17.43 1.81
CA ALA A 102 -0.10 -17.29 2.43
C ALA A 102 -0.18 -16.69 3.85
N LEU A 103 -1.12 -15.76 4.10
CA LEU A 103 -1.35 -15.18 5.44
C LEU A 103 -1.91 -16.20 6.43
N GLN A 104 -2.70 -17.17 5.96
CA GLN A 104 -3.21 -18.28 6.77
C GLN A 104 -2.11 -19.30 7.10
N GLU A 105 -1.19 -19.54 6.17
CA GLU A 105 -0.04 -20.43 6.35
C GLU A 105 1.05 -19.81 7.24
N VAL A 106 1.25 -18.49 7.15
CA VAL A 106 2.26 -17.73 7.89
C VAL A 106 1.59 -16.59 8.69
N PRO A 107 0.99 -16.89 9.86
CA PRO A 107 0.23 -15.91 10.63
C PRO A 107 1.03 -14.68 11.11
N SER A 108 2.35 -14.78 11.24
CA SER A 108 3.22 -13.66 11.63
C SER A 108 3.15 -12.48 10.67
N ILE A 109 2.87 -12.73 9.38
CA ILE A 109 2.75 -11.68 8.36
C ILE A 109 1.42 -10.93 8.49
N ASN A 110 0.37 -11.59 8.98
CA ASN A 110 -0.94 -10.99 9.25
C ASN A 110 -1.03 -10.32 10.64
N ALA A 111 -0.05 -10.58 11.51
CA ALA A 111 0.05 -10.03 12.84
C ALA A 111 0.62 -8.60 12.84
N TYR A 112 0.54 -7.92 13.98
CA TYR A 112 1.21 -6.63 14.21
C TYR A 112 1.76 -6.49 15.61
N ILE A 113 2.67 -5.54 15.79
CA ILE A 113 3.20 -5.15 17.09
C ILE A 113 2.34 -4.02 17.64
N ASP A 114 1.66 -4.28 18.76
CA ASP A 114 1.04 -3.25 19.56
C ASP A 114 2.14 -2.54 20.38
N ASN A 115 2.48 -1.31 19.97
CA ASN A 115 3.54 -0.56 20.65
C ASN A 115 3.08 -0.02 22.01
N GLU A 116 1.78 0.02 22.31
CA GLU A 116 1.26 0.47 23.60
C GLU A 116 1.37 -0.64 24.65
N THR A 117 0.95 -1.86 24.30
CA THR A 117 1.01 -3.01 25.22
C THR A 117 2.31 -3.83 25.11
N GLN A 118 3.13 -3.56 24.10
CA GLN A 118 4.35 -4.33 23.78
C GLN A 118 4.06 -5.81 23.46
N GLU A 119 2.92 -6.07 22.84
CA GLU A 119 2.47 -7.42 22.48
C GLU A 119 2.42 -7.60 20.96
N VAL A 120 2.56 -8.85 20.53
CA VAL A 120 2.27 -9.23 19.14
C VAL A 120 0.81 -9.68 19.07
N VAL A 121 0.03 -9.01 18.24
CA VAL A 121 -1.39 -9.32 18.04
C VAL A 121 -1.56 -10.04 16.71
N TYR A 122 -1.92 -11.32 16.81
CA TYR A 122 -2.26 -12.17 15.68
C TYR A 122 -3.73 -11.98 15.30
N ARG A 123 -4.03 -12.15 14.02
CA ARG A 123 -5.38 -12.02 13.47
C ARG A 123 -5.72 -13.25 12.66
N ASP A 124 -6.86 -13.87 12.97
CA ASP A 124 -7.35 -15.07 12.29
C ASP A 124 -8.19 -14.77 11.04
N TYR A 125 -8.45 -13.49 10.78
CA TYR A 125 -9.17 -13.00 9.59
C TYR A 125 -8.21 -12.28 8.64
N CYS A 126 -8.51 -12.29 7.34
CA CYS A 126 -7.68 -11.65 6.32
C CYS A 126 -8.41 -10.47 5.66
N ASP A 127 -8.11 -9.26 6.13
CA ASP A 127 -8.64 -8.01 5.55
C ASP A 127 -7.56 -7.34 4.68
N ILE A 128 -7.64 -7.53 3.36
CA ILE A 128 -6.59 -7.08 2.43
C ILE A 128 -6.94 -5.69 1.88
N SER A 129 -6.06 -4.73 2.19
CA SER A 129 -6.05 -3.38 1.63
C SER A 129 -5.53 -3.41 0.19
N VAL A 130 -6.25 -2.84 -0.77
CA VAL A 130 -5.83 -2.78 -2.18
C VAL A 130 -5.75 -1.34 -2.62
N ALA A 131 -4.59 -0.94 -3.14
CA ALA A 131 -4.40 0.42 -3.62
C ALA A 131 -5.15 0.68 -4.94
N VAL A 132 -5.97 1.73 -4.96
CA VAL A 132 -6.81 2.14 -6.10
C VAL A 132 -6.55 3.60 -6.46
N ALA A 133 -6.40 3.89 -7.74
CA ALA A 133 -6.17 5.25 -8.23
C ALA A 133 -7.45 6.10 -8.19
N SER A 134 -7.34 7.33 -7.70
CA SER A 134 -8.38 8.37 -7.74
C SER A 134 -7.84 9.68 -8.34
N PRO A 135 -8.70 10.62 -8.76
CA PRO A 135 -8.27 11.95 -9.22
C PRO A 135 -7.46 12.73 -8.18
N ASN A 136 -7.68 12.47 -6.89
CA ASN A 136 -7.01 13.15 -5.78
C ASN A 136 -5.77 12.41 -5.26
N GLY A 137 -5.38 11.30 -5.91
CA GLY A 137 -4.25 10.46 -5.53
C GLY A 137 -4.65 9.01 -5.27
N LEU A 138 -3.75 8.25 -4.65
CA LEU A 138 -3.99 6.86 -4.31
C LEU A 138 -4.82 6.76 -3.03
N VAL A 139 -5.88 5.95 -3.06
CA VAL A 139 -6.65 5.56 -1.87
C VAL A 139 -6.53 4.07 -1.67
N VAL A 140 -6.70 3.59 -0.44
CA VAL A 140 -6.44 2.19 -0.09
C VAL A 140 -7.65 1.61 0.65
N PRO A 141 -8.72 1.24 -0.08
CA PRO A 141 -9.86 0.51 0.49
C PRO A 141 -9.49 -0.91 0.93
N VAL A 142 -10.31 -1.48 1.81
CA VAL A 142 -10.12 -2.78 2.44
C VAL A 142 -11.15 -3.78 1.93
N LEU A 143 -10.68 -4.91 1.39
CA LEU A 143 -11.51 -6.09 1.17
C LEU A 143 -11.55 -6.89 2.46
N ARG A 144 -12.75 -7.07 3.01
CA ARG A 144 -12.94 -7.76 4.29
C ARG A 144 -13.13 -9.25 4.10
N ASN A 145 -12.56 -10.04 5.01
CA ASN A 145 -12.75 -11.48 5.07
C ASN A 145 -12.46 -12.19 3.74
N THR A 146 -11.29 -11.88 3.16
CA THR A 146 -10.88 -12.41 1.85
C THR A 146 -10.77 -13.94 1.81
N GLU A 147 -10.69 -14.60 2.97
CA GLU A 147 -10.78 -16.04 3.13
C GLU A 147 -12.10 -16.62 2.60
N PHE A 148 -13.22 -15.88 2.74
CA PHE A 148 -14.55 -16.32 2.30
C PHE A 148 -14.96 -15.77 0.92
N MET A 149 -14.16 -14.88 0.33
CA MET A 149 -14.48 -14.31 -0.99
C MET A 149 -14.11 -15.25 -2.14
N THR A 150 -14.98 -15.33 -3.15
CA THR A 150 -14.62 -15.94 -4.44
C THR A 150 -13.79 -14.97 -5.29
N PHE A 151 -13.19 -15.45 -6.40
CA PHE A 151 -12.53 -14.57 -7.37
C PHE A 151 -13.48 -13.47 -7.89
N ALA A 152 -14.74 -13.83 -8.14
CA ALA A 152 -15.76 -12.88 -8.61
C ALA A 152 -16.09 -11.81 -7.56
N ASP A 153 -16.16 -12.19 -6.29
CA ASP A 153 -16.45 -11.23 -5.20
C ASP A 153 -15.31 -10.23 -5.02
N VAL A 154 -14.06 -10.70 -5.14
CA VAL A 154 -12.88 -9.82 -5.10
C VAL A 154 -12.91 -8.81 -6.25
N GLU A 155 -13.07 -9.27 -7.50
CA GLU A 155 -13.08 -8.37 -8.66
C GLU A 155 -14.26 -7.39 -8.60
N ARG A 156 -15.45 -7.85 -8.19
CA ARG A 156 -16.63 -6.99 -8.05
C ARG A 156 -16.43 -5.91 -7.00
N THR A 157 -15.85 -6.28 -5.86
CA THR A 157 -15.59 -5.35 -4.75
C THR A 157 -14.53 -4.31 -5.14
N ILE A 158 -13.45 -4.73 -5.82
CA ILE A 158 -12.42 -3.80 -6.33
C ILE A 158 -13.02 -2.86 -7.39
N ALA A 159 -13.88 -3.36 -8.28
CA ALA A 159 -14.56 -2.52 -9.27
C ALA A 159 -15.45 -1.46 -8.61
N LEU A 160 -16.20 -1.84 -7.58
CA LEU A 160 -17.03 -0.94 -6.77
C LEU A 160 -16.18 0.13 -6.09
N PHE A 161 -15.08 -0.25 -5.43
CA PHE A 161 -14.18 0.72 -4.80
C PHE A 161 -13.51 1.63 -5.83
N GLY A 162 -13.17 1.11 -7.02
CA GLY A 162 -12.69 1.92 -8.14
C GLY A 162 -13.68 2.98 -8.58
N GLN A 163 -14.98 2.66 -8.59
CA GLN A 163 -16.02 3.65 -8.86
C GLN A 163 -16.12 4.68 -7.73
N LYS A 164 -16.27 4.24 -6.47
CA LYS A 164 -16.33 5.13 -5.30
C LYS A 164 -15.12 6.06 -5.20
N ALA A 165 -13.92 5.56 -5.49
CA ALA A 165 -12.69 6.34 -5.48
C ALA A 165 -12.68 7.43 -6.56
N ARG A 166 -13.14 7.12 -7.79
CA ARG A 166 -13.28 8.11 -8.86
C ARG A 166 -14.33 9.17 -8.53
N ASP A 167 -15.44 8.74 -7.95
CA ASP A 167 -16.56 9.61 -7.61
C ASP A 167 -16.33 10.41 -6.31
N GLY A 168 -15.28 10.08 -5.55
CA GLY A 168 -14.96 10.72 -4.27
C GLY A 168 -15.91 10.36 -3.13
N THR A 169 -16.63 9.24 -3.25
CA THR A 169 -17.66 8.77 -2.31
C THR A 169 -17.20 7.62 -1.42
N LEU A 170 -15.90 7.32 -1.42
CA LEU A 170 -15.31 6.27 -0.57
C LEU A 170 -15.41 6.68 0.91
N ALA A 171 -16.04 5.85 1.73
CA ALA A 171 -16.21 6.12 3.15
C ALA A 171 -14.90 5.90 3.92
N LEU A 172 -14.76 6.49 5.10
CA LEU A 172 -13.61 6.23 5.98
C LEU A 172 -13.57 4.76 6.43
N ASP A 173 -14.73 4.16 6.68
CA ASP A 173 -14.86 2.76 7.10
C ASP A 173 -14.46 1.78 5.98
N ASP A 174 -14.55 2.21 4.71
CA ASP A 174 -14.07 1.43 3.56
C ASP A 174 -12.52 1.35 3.56
N MET A 175 -11.82 2.22 4.29
CA MET A 175 -10.34 2.30 4.30
C MET A 175 -9.71 1.86 5.63
N ALA A 176 -10.51 1.56 6.65
CA ALA A 176 -10.03 1.25 7.99
C ALA A 176 -9.92 -0.27 8.24
N GLY A 177 -8.91 -0.67 9.03
CA GLY A 177 -8.84 -2.01 9.63
C GLY A 177 -8.21 -3.11 8.77
N GLY A 178 -7.56 -2.78 7.66
CA GLY A 178 -6.82 -3.78 6.87
C GLY A 178 -5.63 -4.35 7.61
N THR A 179 -5.33 -5.62 7.38
CA THR A 179 -4.24 -6.38 8.02
C THR A 179 -3.02 -6.56 7.14
N PHE A 180 -3.21 -6.54 5.82
CA PHE A 180 -2.16 -6.62 4.81
C PHE A 180 -2.47 -5.70 3.63
N THR A 181 -1.46 -5.17 2.94
CA THR A 181 -1.67 -4.30 1.78
C THR A 181 -1.09 -4.90 0.49
N ILE A 182 -1.84 -4.81 -0.61
CA ILE A 182 -1.34 -5.02 -1.96
C ILE A 182 -1.37 -3.69 -2.73
N SER A 183 -0.21 -3.31 -3.27
CA SER A 183 -0.05 -2.12 -4.10
C SER A 183 0.43 -2.51 -5.49
N ASN A 184 -0.34 -2.19 -6.52
CA ASN A 184 -0.01 -2.51 -7.89
C ASN A 184 0.56 -1.29 -8.63
N GLY A 185 1.88 -1.09 -8.54
CA GLY A 185 2.60 -0.08 -9.32
C GLY A 185 2.81 -0.48 -10.79
N GLY A 186 2.55 -1.74 -11.14
CA GLY A 186 2.67 -2.26 -12.49
C GLY A 186 1.74 -1.61 -13.50
N VAL A 187 0.58 -1.10 -13.04
CA VAL A 187 -0.34 -0.31 -13.88
C VAL A 187 0.29 0.97 -14.42
N PHE A 188 1.32 1.49 -13.76
CA PHE A 188 2.09 2.67 -14.17
C PHE A 188 3.42 2.32 -14.87
N GLY A 189 3.66 1.03 -15.14
CA GLY A 189 4.88 0.57 -15.83
C GLY A 189 6.11 0.43 -14.94
N SER A 190 5.96 0.50 -13.61
CA SER A 190 7.08 0.37 -12.66
C SER A 190 7.78 -0.98 -12.80
N LEU A 191 9.12 -0.96 -12.75
CA LEU A 191 9.95 -2.16 -12.82
C LEU A 191 10.03 -2.88 -11.48
N MET A 192 10.43 -2.16 -10.45
CA MET A 192 10.59 -2.60 -9.07
C MET A 192 10.63 -1.36 -8.17
N GLY A 193 10.31 -1.54 -6.89
CA GLY A 193 10.34 -0.49 -5.88
C GLY A 193 10.10 -1.07 -4.50
N THR A 194 10.41 -0.30 -3.46
CA THR A 194 10.25 -0.69 -2.07
C THR A 194 8.97 -0.05 -1.50
N PRO A 195 7.84 -0.77 -1.45
CA PRO A 195 6.61 -0.21 -0.89
C PRO A 195 6.79 0.11 0.60
N ILE A 196 6.12 1.16 1.09
CA ILE A 196 6.13 1.56 2.51
C ILE A 196 4.92 0.90 3.19
N ILE A 197 5.16 0.28 4.35
CA ILE A 197 4.14 -0.39 5.16
C ILE A 197 3.05 0.61 5.59
N ASN A 198 1.79 0.17 5.55
CA ASN A 198 0.66 0.97 6.05
C ASN A 198 0.39 0.60 7.52
N GLN A 199 0.97 1.34 8.47
CA GLN A 199 0.78 1.08 9.90
C GLN A 199 -0.71 1.06 10.30
N PRO A 200 -1.14 0.16 11.20
CA PRO A 200 -0.33 -0.73 12.03
C PRO A 200 0.00 -2.09 11.38
N GLN A 201 -0.16 -2.27 10.07
CA GLN A 201 0.17 -3.54 9.41
C GLN A 201 1.67 -3.86 9.51
N SER A 202 2.03 -5.12 9.34
CA SER A 202 3.43 -5.57 9.36
C SER A 202 4.04 -5.77 7.99
N ALA A 203 3.23 -5.83 6.93
CA ALA A 203 3.74 -6.10 5.59
C ALA A 203 2.90 -5.50 4.46
N ILE A 204 3.55 -5.32 3.31
CA ILE A 204 2.93 -4.83 2.08
C ILE A 204 3.58 -5.50 0.86
N LEU A 205 2.73 -6.02 -0.04
CA LEU A 205 3.14 -6.59 -1.32
C LEU A 205 3.03 -5.56 -2.45
N GLY A 206 4.16 -5.26 -3.07
CA GLY A 206 4.27 -4.45 -4.27
C GLY A 206 4.29 -5.32 -5.53
N MET A 207 3.29 -5.14 -6.38
CA MET A 207 3.24 -5.75 -7.72
C MET A 207 3.76 -4.75 -8.77
N HIS A 208 4.58 -5.25 -9.69
CA HIS A 208 5.21 -4.44 -10.74
C HIS A 208 4.76 -4.85 -12.13
N ALA A 209 5.24 -4.16 -13.17
CA ALA A 209 4.80 -4.38 -14.53
C ALA A 209 5.26 -5.75 -15.03
N THR A 210 4.33 -6.54 -15.56
CA THR A 210 4.63 -7.76 -16.30
C THR A 210 5.27 -7.40 -17.63
N LYS A 211 6.48 -7.88 -17.89
CA LYS A 211 7.20 -7.64 -19.16
C LYS A 211 7.78 -8.96 -19.68
N MET A 212 7.81 -9.11 -21.00
CA MET A 212 8.54 -10.22 -21.62
C MET A 212 10.03 -10.09 -21.29
N ARG A 213 10.62 -11.15 -20.73
CA ARG A 213 12.04 -11.24 -20.39
C ARG A 213 12.63 -12.54 -20.91
N ALA A 214 13.90 -12.48 -21.27
CA ALA A 214 14.70 -13.68 -21.49
C ALA A 214 14.95 -14.36 -20.15
N VAL A 215 14.52 -15.61 -20.02
CA VAL A 215 14.78 -16.49 -18.87
C VAL A 215 15.33 -17.81 -19.37
N VAL A 216 16.09 -18.51 -18.53
CA VAL A 216 16.61 -19.83 -18.87
C VAL A 216 15.59 -20.86 -18.36
N ASP A 217 15.09 -21.72 -19.25
CA ASP A 217 14.20 -22.82 -18.86
C ASP A 217 14.99 -23.94 -18.16
N GLU A 218 14.26 -24.91 -17.59
CA GLU A 218 14.86 -26.07 -16.91
C GLU A 218 15.79 -26.91 -17.82
N LYS A 219 15.66 -26.77 -19.14
CA LYS A 219 16.48 -27.46 -20.15
C LYS A 219 17.70 -26.64 -20.58
N GLY A 220 17.90 -25.45 -20.02
CA GLY A 220 19.01 -24.55 -20.35
C GLY A 220 18.79 -23.66 -21.56
N ASN A 221 17.58 -23.62 -22.15
CA ASN A 221 17.29 -22.77 -23.29
C ASN A 221 16.89 -21.36 -22.84
N VAL A 222 17.35 -20.35 -23.57
CA VAL A 222 16.87 -18.97 -23.39
C VAL A 222 15.50 -18.83 -24.06
N VAL A 223 14.47 -18.62 -23.26
CA VAL A 223 13.08 -18.46 -23.69
C VAL A 223 12.52 -17.12 -23.23
N ALA A 224 11.57 -16.57 -23.98
CA ALA A 224 10.86 -15.35 -23.59
C ALA A 224 9.66 -15.71 -22.70
N ARG A 225 9.62 -15.20 -21.46
CA ARG A 225 8.50 -15.37 -20.53
C ARG A 225 7.95 -14.03 -20.00
N PRO A 226 6.64 -13.91 -19.76
CA PRO A 226 6.06 -12.72 -19.16
C PRO A 226 6.36 -12.69 -17.65
N MET A 227 7.41 -11.99 -17.25
CA MET A 227 7.87 -11.96 -15.86
C MET A 227 7.33 -10.72 -15.12
N MET A 228 6.94 -10.90 -13.87
CA MET A 228 6.60 -9.83 -12.93
C MET A 228 7.57 -9.85 -11.74
N TYR A 229 8.05 -8.69 -11.30
CA TYR A 229 8.71 -8.58 -9.99
C TYR A 229 7.69 -8.30 -8.89
N LEU A 230 7.77 -9.07 -7.82
CA LEU A 230 7.08 -8.84 -6.56
C LEU A 230 8.08 -8.32 -5.53
N ALA A 231 7.65 -7.32 -4.76
CA ALA A 231 8.42 -6.77 -3.66
C ALA A 231 7.61 -6.91 -2.38
N LEU A 232 8.08 -7.70 -1.42
CA LEU A 232 7.45 -7.79 -0.10
C LEU A 232 8.26 -6.94 0.86
N THR A 233 7.69 -5.82 1.30
CA THR A 233 8.25 -5.06 2.44
C THR A 233 7.59 -5.54 3.71
N TYR A 234 8.39 -5.84 4.73
CA TYR A 234 7.93 -6.36 6.00
C TYR A 234 8.68 -5.72 7.18
N ASP A 235 8.05 -5.68 8.35
CA ASP A 235 8.66 -5.23 9.60
C ASP A 235 9.50 -6.35 10.21
N HIS A 236 10.83 -6.20 10.12
CA HIS A 236 11.77 -7.22 10.56
C HIS A 236 11.80 -7.39 12.09
N ARG A 237 11.12 -6.53 12.85
CA ARG A 237 10.89 -6.76 14.28
C ARG A 237 9.95 -7.95 14.54
N LEU A 238 9.09 -8.27 13.58
CA LEU A 238 8.08 -9.33 13.68
C LEU A 238 8.36 -10.51 12.74
N ILE A 239 8.74 -10.21 11.49
CA ILE A 239 8.88 -11.21 10.43
C ILE A 239 10.38 -11.46 10.20
N ASP A 240 10.81 -12.71 10.32
CA ASP A 240 12.20 -13.09 10.05
C ASP A 240 12.45 -13.26 8.54
N GLY A 241 13.71 -13.17 8.10
CA GLY A 241 14.12 -13.28 6.70
C GLY A 241 13.69 -14.59 6.04
N ARG A 242 13.59 -15.69 6.81
CA ARG A 242 13.04 -16.96 6.30
C ARG A 242 11.58 -16.81 5.90
N GLU A 243 10.75 -16.25 6.78
CA GLU A 243 9.31 -16.07 6.53
C GLU A 243 9.06 -15.06 5.40
N GLY A 244 9.87 -14.00 5.34
CA GLY A 244 9.84 -13.03 4.24
C GLY A 244 10.14 -13.64 2.86
N VAL A 245 10.98 -14.69 2.80
CA VAL A 245 11.32 -15.39 1.55
C VAL A 245 10.34 -16.52 1.23
N THR A 246 9.82 -17.23 2.22
CA THR A 246 8.88 -18.36 2.01
C THR A 246 7.59 -17.91 1.33
N VAL A 247 6.99 -16.78 1.75
CA VAL A 247 5.68 -16.35 1.25
C VAL A 247 5.64 -16.06 -0.25
N PRO A 248 6.60 -15.32 -0.85
CA PRO A 248 6.58 -15.17 -2.29
C PRO A 248 7.15 -16.38 -3.06
N GLN A 249 7.87 -17.31 -2.41
CA GLN A 249 8.56 -18.43 -3.08
C GLN A 249 7.70 -19.69 -3.24
N GLU A 250 6.96 -20.10 -2.20
CA GLU A 250 6.14 -21.34 -2.26
C GLU A 250 5.06 -21.28 -3.35
N ARG A 251 4.71 -20.08 -3.82
CA ARG A 251 3.74 -19.89 -4.91
C ARG A 251 4.31 -19.20 -6.15
N GLY A 252 5.54 -18.70 -6.09
CA GLY A 252 6.22 -18.06 -7.21
C GLY A 252 7.01 -19.02 -8.10
N GLY A 253 7.41 -20.20 -7.60
CA GLY A 253 8.46 -20.96 -8.30
C GLY A 253 8.55 -22.49 -8.21
N GLN A 254 7.74 -23.25 -7.46
CA GLN A 254 8.08 -24.69 -7.27
C GLN A 254 6.98 -25.77 -7.25
N ASP A 255 5.70 -25.52 -7.56
CA ASP A 255 4.75 -26.64 -7.72
C ASP A 255 3.87 -26.47 -8.96
N HIS A 256 4.39 -26.89 -10.11
CA HIS A 256 3.58 -27.22 -11.28
C HIS A 256 2.87 -28.56 -11.04
N ARG A 257 1.78 -28.53 -10.27
CA ARG A 257 0.74 -29.57 -10.32
C ARG A 257 -0.55 -28.96 -10.89
N PRO A 258 -0.87 -29.24 -12.16
CA PRO A 258 -2.13 -28.80 -12.76
C PRO A 258 -3.26 -29.67 -12.19
N GLY A 259 -3.92 -29.22 -11.12
CA GLY A 259 -5.04 -29.98 -10.56
C GLY A 259 -5.76 -29.41 -9.34
N GLU A 260 -5.16 -28.51 -8.54
CA GLU A 260 -5.74 -28.12 -7.24
C GLU A 260 -6.14 -26.64 -7.13
N VAL A 261 -6.47 -25.99 -8.25
CA VAL A 261 -7.25 -24.74 -8.21
C VAL A 261 -8.65 -25.07 -8.71
N GLY A 262 -9.49 -25.50 -7.76
CA GLY A 262 -10.91 -25.71 -8.01
C GLY A 262 -11.54 -24.45 -8.57
N VAL A 263 -12.13 -24.60 -9.76
CA VAL A 263 -13.23 -23.77 -10.24
C VAL A 263 -14.50 -24.24 -9.54
#